data_AF-A0A833WBH6-F1
#
_entry.id   AF-A0A833WBH6-F1
#
_cell.length_a   1.000
_cell.length_b   1.000
_cell.length_c   1.000
_cell.angle_alpha   90.00
_cell.angle_beta   90.00
_cell.angle_gamma   90.00
#
_symmetry.space_group_name_H-M   'P 1'
#
loop_
_entity.id
_entity.type
_entity.pdbx_description
1 polymer ?
#
loop_
_entity_poly.entity_id
_entity_poly.type
_entity_poly.pdbx_seq_one_letter_code
_entity_poly.pdbx_strand_id
1 'polypeptide(L)'
;MGIQMQSIFFPKLLSLSSIRVVNSFLLCPNCLTGHLKYKFFSSSNYSMRNKVVREFSLRALDNKRLITECPNGPENGKELSGELYNQIICACCRAGDIDRAMALLSQMEALGFHPNLISYTRLIEALGIIGRTSEAEAVFQEIVCYGFKPRVKMYNVLLRIFLKKGLLGVAVKVLDKMDNLGIERNQETYEVLVAYYVNAGRLEDTWAIINEMKRRRFQLSSFVYSKVIGLYRDNGMWKKAVGIMEEIREMGMSLDKQICNSIIDTFGKYGQLDEALEVFEKMKQEGVRPDITTWNSLIRWHCKAGDLPKALEFFTEMQEQGLYPDPKVFLRIISCLGEQGKWDVMKKIFETMKYRGHKKSGAIYAVLVDIYGQYGRFQEAEQCISALKSEGVQLSASMFCILANAYAQQGLCEQTLKVLEVMEAEGIEPNIIMLNVLINAFGVAGRHMEALSIYDYMRESGINPDVITYSTLMKACIRARKFDEVRFLKYTRKWNMLDVLRIGRLERCYKLL
;
A
#
# COMPACT_ATOMS: atom_id res chain seq x y z
N MET A 1 -44.82 -26.68 28.09
CA MET A 1 -45.07 -25.25 28.33
C MET A 1 -44.07 -24.47 27.50
N GLY A 2 -44.46 -24.14 26.26
CA GLY A 2 -43.60 -23.46 25.29
C GLY A 2 -43.93 -21.97 25.27
N ILE A 3 -42.91 -21.13 25.38
CA ILE A 3 -43.01 -19.69 25.22
C ILE A 3 -43.21 -19.41 23.72
N GLN A 4 -44.30 -18.73 23.37
CA GLN A 4 -44.63 -18.34 22.00
C GLN A 4 -43.62 -17.32 21.45
N MET A 5 -42.92 -17.68 20.37
CA MET A 5 -41.95 -16.86 19.63
C MET A 5 -42.57 -15.75 18.74
N GLN A 6 -43.90 -15.64 18.69
CA GLN A 6 -44.58 -14.62 17.86
C GLN A 6 -44.35 -13.18 18.35
N SER A 7 -43.87 -12.97 19.57
CA SER A 7 -43.68 -11.62 20.12
C SER A 7 -42.28 -11.02 19.90
N ILE A 8 -41.29 -11.79 19.47
CA ILE A 8 -39.89 -11.31 19.40
C ILE A 8 -39.58 -10.65 18.05
N PHE A 9 -40.14 -11.15 16.94
CA PHE A 9 -39.91 -10.60 15.59
C PHE A 9 -41.00 -9.64 15.08
N PHE A 10 -42.07 -9.40 15.85
CA PHE A 10 -43.12 -8.43 15.48
C PHE A 10 -43.69 -7.69 16.69
N PRO A 11 -43.28 -6.43 16.92
CA PRO A 11 -44.15 -5.45 17.55
C PRO A 11 -44.46 -4.29 16.59
N LYS A 12 -45.72 -4.23 16.16
CA LYS A 12 -46.47 -3.03 15.72
C LYS A 12 -45.75 -2.08 14.73
N LEU A 13 -45.73 -2.44 13.45
CA LEU A 13 -45.71 -1.42 12.39
C LEU A 13 -47.11 -0.81 12.28
N LEU A 14 -47.18 0.49 12.58
CA LEU A 14 -48.30 1.36 12.24
C LEU A 14 -48.64 1.20 10.76
N SER A 15 -49.95 1.19 10.48
CA SER A 15 -50.56 1.07 9.16
C SER A 15 -49.91 1.97 8.10
N LEU A 16 -49.13 1.38 7.19
CA LEU A 16 -48.67 2.02 5.96
C LEU A 16 -49.67 1.78 4.83
N SER A 17 -50.90 2.27 5.00
CA SER A 17 -51.85 2.49 3.91
C SER A 17 -51.83 3.97 3.52
N SER A 18 -50.67 4.49 3.11
CA SER A 18 -50.55 5.81 2.45
C SER A 18 -49.09 6.17 2.13
N ILE A 19 -48.46 5.44 1.20
CA ILE A 19 -47.35 6.03 0.42
C ILE A 19 -47.58 5.69 -1.05
N ARG A 20 -47.91 6.75 -1.81
CA ARG A 20 -48.09 6.75 -3.26
C ARG A 20 -46.80 6.31 -3.95
N VAL A 21 -46.92 5.29 -4.80
CA VAL A 21 -45.92 4.97 -5.83
C VAL A 21 -45.93 6.12 -6.85
N VAL A 22 -44.86 6.90 -6.92
CA VAL A 22 -44.58 7.75 -8.09
C VAL A 22 -43.68 6.94 -9.02
N ASN A 23 -44.32 6.34 -10.04
CA ASN A 23 -43.62 5.80 -11.20
C ASN A 23 -43.22 6.97 -12.10
N SER A 24 -41.92 7.22 -12.25
CA SER A 24 -41.41 8.04 -13.37
C SER A 24 -39.97 7.66 -13.71
N PHE A 25 -39.79 6.73 -14.64
CA PHE A 25 -38.66 6.75 -15.56
C PHE A 25 -39.16 6.41 -16.96
N LEU A 26 -39.31 7.47 -17.75
CA LEU A 26 -39.50 7.44 -19.19
C LEU A 26 -38.25 6.84 -19.84
N LEU A 27 -38.51 5.83 -20.66
CA LEU A 27 -37.59 5.30 -21.67
C LEU A 27 -37.25 6.40 -22.68
N CYS A 28 -35.96 6.58 -22.97
CA CYS A 28 -35.49 7.21 -24.20
C CYS A 28 -34.68 6.17 -24.99
N PRO A 29 -35.18 5.65 -26.12
CA PRO A 29 -34.44 4.79 -27.01
C PRO A 29 -33.79 5.65 -28.10
N ASN A 30 -32.48 5.93 -27.97
CA ASN A 30 -31.54 6.18 -29.08
C ASN A 30 -30.19 6.67 -28.53
N CYS A 31 -29.30 5.74 -28.16
CA CYS A 31 -27.86 5.98 -28.05
C CYS A 31 -27.14 4.63 -28.14
N LEU A 32 -27.03 4.09 -29.36
CA LEU A 32 -26.22 2.92 -29.70
C LEU A 32 -25.18 3.35 -30.73
N THR A 33 -23.94 3.51 -30.28
CA THR A 33 -22.65 3.34 -30.98
C THR A 33 -21.61 3.67 -29.90
N GLY A 34 -20.77 2.79 -29.38
CA GLY A 34 -19.97 1.77 -30.04
C GLY A 34 -18.51 2.19 -29.85
N HIS A 35 -17.80 1.60 -28.88
CA HIS A 35 -16.41 1.15 -28.99
C HIS A 35 -15.87 0.61 -27.66
N LEU A 36 -15.63 -0.70 -27.65
CA LEU A 36 -14.82 -1.43 -26.68
C LEU A 36 -13.38 -0.89 -26.64
N LYS A 37 -12.82 -0.67 -25.43
CA LYS A 37 -11.39 -0.89 -25.15
C LYS A 37 -11.13 -1.18 -23.67
N TYR A 38 -10.52 -2.34 -23.48
CA TYR A 38 -9.99 -3.00 -22.29
C TYR A 38 -9.53 -2.12 -21.11
N LYS A 39 -10.01 -2.46 -19.91
CA LYS A 39 -9.41 -2.16 -18.61
C LYS A 39 -8.24 -3.12 -18.35
N PHE A 40 -7.05 -2.58 -18.10
CA PHE A 40 -6.04 -3.27 -17.30
C PHE A 40 -6.04 -2.69 -15.88
N PHE A 41 -6.07 -3.58 -14.90
CA PHE A 41 -5.84 -3.29 -13.49
C PHE A 41 -4.39 -2.86 -13.28
N SER A 42 -4.18 -1.74 -12.59
CA SER A 42 -2.93 -1.47 -11.87
C SER A 42 -3.26 -1.00 -10.46
N SER A 43 -2.84 -1.81 -9.50
CA SER A 43 -2.86 -1.60 -8.07
C SER A 43 -1.87 -0.50 -7.61
N SER A 44 -2.24 0.12 -6.49
CA SER A 44 -1.36 0.74 -5.48
C SER A 44 -0.99 2.23 -5.64
N ASN A 45 -1.89 3.06 -5.09
CA ASN A 45 -1.64 4.17 -4.17
C ASN A 45 -0.17 4.57 -3.90
N TYR A 46 0.26 5.72 -4.45
CA TYR A 46 1.20 6.62 -3.76
C TYR A 46 0.76 8.07 -3.98
N SER A 47 0.32 8.70 -2.89
CA SER A 47 0.04 10.12 -2.77
C SER A 47 1.35 10.90 -2.76
N MET A 48 1.64 11.65 -3.82
CA MET A 48 2.65 12.72 -3.80
C MET A 48 1.95 14.01 -3.41
N ARG A 49 2.20 14.45 -2.17
CA ARG A 49 1.89 15.78 -1.67
C ARG A 49 2.57 16.83 -2.55
N ASN A 50 1.78 17.82 -2.96
CA ASN A 50 2.20 19.08 -3.55
C ASN A 50 3.40 19.68 -2.80
N LYS A 51 4.57 19.68 -3.44
CA LYS A 51 5.60 20.70 -3.21
C LYS A 51 5.52 21.65 -4.39
N VAL A 52 5.14 22.88 -4.09
CA VAL A 52 5.18 24.04 -4.98
C VAL A 52 6.58 24.12 -5.59
N VAL A 53 6.73 23.66 -6.82
CA VAL A 53 7.87 24.06 -7.66
C VAL A 53 7.53 25.47 -8.11
N ARG A 54 8.22 26.45 -7.53
CA ARG A 54 8.28 27.81 -8.10
C ARG A 54 8.73 27.66 -9.55
N GLU A 55 7.83 27.96 -10.48
CA GLU A 55 8.18 28.21 -11.88
C GLU A 55 9.25 29.29 -11.93
N PHE A 56 10.49 28.88 -12.18
CA PHE A 56 11.49 29.80 -12.69
C PHE A 56 11.21 29.98 -14.18
N SER A 57 10.51 31.07 -14.51
CA SER A 57 10.40 31.58 -15.87
C SER A 57 11.79 31.88 -16.43
N LEU A 58 12.32 30.96 -17.22
CA LEU A 58 13.52 31.19 -18.03
C LEU A 58 13.18 30.96 -19.50
N ARG A 59 12.90 32.08 -20.18
CA ARG A 59 12.94 32.29 -21.65
C ARG A 59 12.19 31.25 -22.51
N ALA A 60 10.86 31.25 -22.42
CA ALA A 60 9.98 30.49 -23.30
C ALA A 60 9.55 31.25 -24.59
N LEU A 61 9.84 32.55 -24.70
CA LEU A 61 9.30 33.38 -25.79
C LEU A 61 10.11 33.36 -27.10
N ASP A 62 11.41 33.05 -27.08
CA ASP A 62 12.21 33.00 -28.32
C ASP A 62 12.13 31.66 -29.07
N ASN A 63 11.85 30.55 -28.37
CA ASN A 63 11.85 29.21 -28.99
C ASN A 63 10.59 28.90 -29.81
N LYS A 64 9.45 29.55 -29.55
CA LYS A 64 8.22 29.29 -30.33
C LYS A 64 8.31 29.82 -31.76
N ARG A 65 9.00 30.95 -31.98
CA ARG A 65 9.22 31.53 -33.33
C ARG A 65 10.07 30.63 -34.22
N LEU A 66 11.14 30.03 -33.66
CA LEU A 66 12.01 29.09 -34.37
C LEU A 66 11.30 27.78 -34.80
N ILE A 67 10.25 27.36 -34.08
CA ILE A 67 9.49 26.12 -34.38
C ILE A 67 8.40 26.37 -35.45
N THR A 68 7.86 27.59 -35.50
CA THR A 68 6.80 27.99 -36.46
C THR A 68 7.33 28.51 -37.79
N GLU A 69 8.56 29.01 -37.85
CA GLU A 69 9.18 29.56 -39.08
C GLU A 69 10.18 28.57 -39.70
N CYS A 70 9.73 27.39 -40.14
CA CYS A 70 10.49 26.58 -41.11
C CYS A 70 9.53 25.73 -41.96
N PRO A 71 9.70 25.70 -43.30
CA PRO A 71 8.70 25.15 -44.21
C PRO A 71 8.70 23.62 -44.19
N ASN A 72 7.50 23.05 -44.31
CA ASN A 72 7.32 21.65 -44.64
C ASN A 72 7.68 21.47 -46.13
N GLY A 73 8.88 20.98 -46.43
CA GLY A 73 9.30 20.65 -47.79
C GLY A 73 10.01 21.77 -48.58
N PRO A 74 10.60 21.42 -49.74
CA PRO A 74 11.58 22.24 -50.45
C PRO A 74 10.89 23.30 -51.30
N GLU A 75 10.30 24.33 -50.69
CA GLU A 75 9.72 25.45 -51.46
C GLU A 75 10.31 26.82 -51.13
N ASN A 76 11.37 26.91 -50.33
CA ASN A 76 12.14 28.15 -50.25
C ASN A 76 13.63 27.82 -50.11
N GLY A 77 14.38 28.00 -51.20
CA GLY A 77 15.81 27.72 -51.33
C GLY A 77 16.72 28.61 -50.48
N LYS A 78 16.57 28.58 -49.16
CA LYS A 78 17.62 28.96 -48.22
C LYS A 78 18.31 27.67 -47.79
N GLU A 79 19.57 27.51 -48.19
CA GLU A 79 20.44 26.46 -47.68
C GLU A 79 20.50 26.57 -46.15
N LEU A 80 19.85 25.61 -45.48
CA LEU A 80 19.90 25.51 -44.03
C LEU A 80 21.34 25.11 -43.65
N SER A 81 22.03 25.97 -42.90
CA SER A 81 23.37 25.65 -42.41
C SER A 81 23.30 24.48 -41.42
N GLY A 82 24.37 23.68 -41.34
CA GLY A 82 24.46 22.59 -40.38
C GLY A 82 24.27 23.04 -38.91
N GLU A 83 24.59 24.29 -38.57
CA GLU A 83 24.34 24.87 -37.25
C GLU A 83 22.85 25.10 -36.98
N LEU A 84 22.10 25.58 -37.98
CA LEU A 84 20.67 25.82 -37.86
C LEU A 84 19.89 24.50 -37.73
N TYR A 85 20.29 23.46 -38.48
CA TYR A 85 19.76 22.10 -38.30
C TYR A 85 19.94 21.60 -36.86
N ASN A 86 21.16 21.72 -36.30
CA ASN A 86 21.44 21.30 -34.93
C ASN A 86 20.57 22.04 -33.89
N GLN A 87 20.34 23.34 -34.08
CA GLN A 87 19.48 24.13 -33.20
C GLN A 87 18.01 23.68 -33.26
N ILE A 88 17.49 23.43 -34.47
CA ILE A 88 16.10 22.99 -34.67
C ILE A 88 15.91 21.58 -34.11
N ILE A 89 16.83 20.65 -34.36
CA ILE A 89 16.79 19.29 -33.78
C ILE A 89 16.75 19.37 -32.25
N CYS A 90 17.61 20.19 -31.64
CA CYS A 90 17.60 20.41 -30.19
C CYS A 90 16.30 21.03 -29.66
N ALA A 91 15.65 21.91 -30.43
CA ALA A 91 14.38 22.53 -30.08
C ALA A 91 13.22 21.53 -30.19
N CYS A 92 13.16 20.73 -31.26
CA CYS A 92 12.20 19.65 -31.44
C CYS A 92 12.30 18.61 -30.31
N CYS A 93 13.52 18.22 -29.93
CA CYS A 93 13.76 17.31 -28.80
C CYS A 93 13.24 17.87 -27.47
N ARG A 94 13.35 19.19 -27.24
CA ARG A 94 12.80 19.84 -26.04
C ARG A 94 11.27 19.93 -26.06
N ALA A 95 10.69 20.12 -27.25
CA ALA A 95 9.25 20.15 -27.45
C ALA A 95 8.60 18.76 -27.39
N GLY A 96 9.39 17.68 -27.47
CA GLY A 96 8.92 16.30 -27.49
C GLY A 96 8.49 15.79 -28.88
N ASP A 97 8.71 16.59 -29.93
CA ASP A 97 8.41 16.22 -31.33
C ASP A 97 9.59 15.46 -31.93
N ILE A 98 9.64 14.16 -31.62
CA ILE A 98 10.76 13.28 -31.99
C ILE A 98 10.71 12.89 -33.47
N ASP A 99 9.53 12.67 -34.03
CA ASP A 99 9.41 12.27 -35.44
C ASP A 99 9.96 13.36 -36.36
N ARG A 100 9.65 14.63 -36.05
CA ARG A 100 10.23 15.77 -36.76
C ARG A 100 11.75 15.87 -36.54
N ALA A 101 12.24 15.63 -35.32
CA ALA A 101 13.67 15.63 -35.03
C ALA A 101 14.43 14.55 -35.82
N MET A 102 13.88 13.33 -35.94
CA MET A 102 14.46 12.24 -36.71
C MET A 102 14.41 12.51 -38.22
N ALA A 103 13.31 13.08 -38.73
CA ALA A 103 13.21 13.47 -40.14
C ALA A 103 14.26 14.55 -40.52
N LEU A 104 14.45 15.53 -39.63
CA LEU A 104 15.48 16.56 -39.81
C LEU A 104 16.90 16.00 -39.71
N LEU A 105 17.13 14.99 -38.87
CA LEU A 105 18.41 14.28 -38.79
C LEU A 105 18.75 13.62 -40.13
N SER A 106 17.82 12.85 -40.69
CA SER A 106 18.00 12.17 -41.98
C SER A 106 18.17 13.13 -43.15
N GLN A 107 17.48 14.28 -43.14
CA GLN A 107 17.67 15.34 -44.14
C GLN A 107 19.05 15.99 -44.03
N MET A 108 19.51 16.27 -42.81
CA MET A 108 20.82 16.85 -42.55
C MET A 108 21.94 15.92 -43.07
N GLU A 109 21.82 14.61 -42.83
CA GLU A 109 22.77 13.59 -43.28
C GLU A 109 22.74 13.40 -44.80
N ALA A 110 21.55 13.43 -45.44
CA ALA A 110 21.42 13.35 -46.89
C ALA A 110 22.09 14.53 -47.63
N LEU A 111 22.16 15.69 -46.98
CA LEU A 111 22.86 16.88 -47.48
C LEU A 111 24.37 16.86 -47.18
N GLY A 112 24.89 15.80 -46.55
CA GLY A 112 26.31 15.65 -46.22
C GLY A 112 26.75 16.41 -44.97
N PHE A 113 25.83 16.99 -44.20
CA PHE A 113 26.13 17.58 -42.90
C PHE A 113 26.06 16.51 -41.80
N HIS A 114 26.84 16.69 -40.74
CA HIS A 114 26.84 15.77 -39.60
C HIS A 114 26.33 16.45 -38.33
N PRO A 115 25.34 15.86 -37.64
CA PRO A 115 24.85 16.37 -36.38
C PRO A 115 25.98 16.46 -35.35
N ASN A 116 25.95 17.50 -34.52
CA ASN A 116 26.94 17.64 -33.47
C ASN A 116 26.59 16.75 -32.25
N LEU A 117 27.58 16.52 -31.39
CA LEU A 117 27.43 15.65 -30.21
C LEU A 117 26.31 16.10 -29.25
N ILE A 118 26.00 17.40 -29.20
CA ILE A 118 24.95 17.97 -28.34
C ILE A 118 23.56 17.60 -28.88
N SER A 119 23.35 17.74 -30.19
CA SER A 119 22.11 17.34 -30.87
C SER A 119 21.84 15.85 -30.70
N TYR A 120 22.86 15.01 -30.90
CA TYR A 120 22.76 13.58 -30.67
C TYR A 120 22.44 13.23 -29.21
N THR A 121 23.08 13.89 -28.22
CA THR A 121 22.79 13.67 -26.79
C THR A 121 21.33 14.01 -26.46
N ARG A 122 20.84 15.16 -26.93
CA ARG A 122 19.45 15.60 -26.71
C ARG A 122 18.44 14.68 -27.38
N LEU A 123 18.74 14.20 -28.58
CA LEU A 123 17.88 13.28 -29.32
C LEU A 123 17.77 11.94 -28.59
N ILE A 124 18.90 11.39 -28.13
CA ILE A 124 18.92 10.19 -27.28
C ILE A 124 18.12 10.39 -25.99
N GLU A 125 18.28 11.53 -25.30
CA GLU A 125 17.49 11.86 -24.11
C GLU A 125 15.99 11.87 -24.39
N ALA A 126 15.57 12.54 -25.46
CA ALA A 126 14.18 12.62 -25.86
C ALA A 126 13.62 11.22 -26.22
N LEU A 127 14.33 10.47 -27.06
CA LEU A 127 13.97 9.10 -27.47
C LEU A 127 13.81 8.20 -26.24
N GLY A 128 14.70 8.38 -25.26
CA GLY A 128 14.67 7.68 -24.00
C GLY A 128 13.48 7.99 -23.09
N ILE A 129 13.07 9.25 -23.01
CA ILE A 129 11.88 9.66 -22.25
C ILE A 129 10.64 9.00 -22.85
N ILE A 130 10.48 9.08 -24.17
CA ILE A 130 9.33 8.49 -24.89
C ILE A 130 9.37 6.96 -24.83
N GLY A 131 10.56 6.36 -24.86
CA GLY A 131 10.76 4.90 -24.78
C GLY A 131 11.06 4.23 -26.12
N ARG A 132 11.43 5.00 -27.15
CA ARG A 132 11.89 4.50 -28.47
C ARG A 132 13.34 4.06 -28.37
N THR A 133 13.55 2.94 -27.68
CA THR A 133 14.88 2.49 -27.23
C THR A 133 15.74 1.90 -28.35
N SER A 134 15.16 1.23 -29.34
CA SER A 134 15.88 0.73 -30.52
C SER A 134 16.46 1.86 -31.38
N GLU A 135 15.73 2.96 -31.52
CA GLU A 135 16.21 4.14 -32.24
C GLU A 135 17.28 4.88 -31.46
N ALA A 136 17.14 4.99 -30.13
CA ALA A 136 18.20 5.53 -29.28
C ALA A 136 19.49 4.72 -29.38
N GLU A 137 19.40 3.39 -29.53
CA GLU A 137 20.55 2.53 -29.78
C GLU A 137 21.16 2.77 -31.16
N ALA A 138 20.34 2.85 -32.22
CA ALA A 138 20.81 3.14 -33.58
C ALA A 138 21.55 4.47 -33.67
N VAL A 139 20.95 5.53 -33.13
CA VAL A 139 21.58 6.86 -33.03
C VAL A 139 22.89 6.80 -32.23
N PHE A 140 22.96 5.98 -31.17
CA PHE A 140 24.20 5.82 -30.43
C PHE A 140 25.29 5.07 -31.22
N GLN A 141 24.93 4.05 -32.00
CA GLN A 141 25.89 3.37 -32.88
C GLN A 141 26.43 4.31 -33.95
N GLU A 142 25.58 5.15 -34.51
CA GLU A 142 25.94 6.15 -35.51
C GLU A 142 26.98 7.15 -35.00
N ILE A 143 26.84 7.64 -33.77
CA ILE A 143 27.85 8.50 -33.11
C ILE A 143 29.22 7.83 -33.09
N VAL A 144 29.26 6.52 -32.83
CA VAL A 144 30.51 5.76 -32.79
C VAL A 144 31.07 5.56 -34.21
N CYS A 145 30.22 5.31 -35.20
CA CYS A 145 30.62 5.15 -36.60
C CYS A 145 31.24 6.43 -37.19
N TYR A 146 30.72 7.61 -36.85
CA TYR A 146 31.31 8.90 -37.26
C TYR A 146 32.60 9.27 -36.52
N GLY A 147 33.13 8.38 -35.67
CA GLY A 147 34.40 8.59 -34.99
C GLY A 147 34.34 9.57 -33.81
N PHE A 148 33.14 9.99 -33.39
CA PHE A 148 33.01 10.72 -32.13
C PHE A 148 33.39 9.79 -30.97
N LYS A 149 34.38 10.18 -30.17
CA LYS A 149 34.70 9.50 -28.91
C LYS A 149 33.66 9.93 -27.87
N PRO A 150 32.66 9.09 -27.54
CA PRO A 150 31.60 9.51 -26.63
C PRO A 150 32.20 9.64 -25.23
N ARG A 151 31.89 10.73 -24.54
CA ARG A 151 32.38 10.96 -23.16
C ARG A 151 31.54 10.13 -22.17
N VAL A 152 32.09 9.85 -21.00
CA VAL A 152 31.41 9.13 -19.89
C VAL A 152 29.98 9.63 -19.63
N LYS A 153 29.77 10.96 -19.67
CA LYS A 153 28.44 11.59 -19.48
C LYS A 153 27.37 11.07 -20.46
N MET A 154 27.76 10.79 -21.70
CA MET A 154 26.83 10.29 -22.73
C MET A 154 26.39 8.85 -22.45
N TYR A 155 27.33 8.01 -22.02
CA TYR A 155 27.04 6.66 -21.56
C TYR A 155 26.12 6.68 -20.33
N ASN A 156 26.36 7.57 -19.36
CA ASN A 156 25.51 7.71 -18.16
C ASN A 156 24.06 8.09 -18.50
N VAL A 157 23.86 8.95 -19.51
CA VAL A 157 22.54 9.31 -20.02
C VAL A 157 21.83 8.10 -20.63
N LEU A 158 22.52 7.36 -21.51
CA LEU A 158 21.99 6.14 -22.13
C LEU A 158 21.64 5.08 -21.10
N LEU A 159 22.53 4.82 -20.15
CA LEU A 159 22.29 3.88 -19.06
C LEU A 159 21.05 4.28 -18.26
N ARG A 160 20.92 5.56 -17.88
CA ARG A 160 19.75 6.04 -17.12
C ARG A 160 18.44 5.80 -17.87
N ILE A 161 18.45 6.01 -19.18
CA ILE A 161 17.30 5.79 -20.06
C ILE A 161 16.93 4.31 -20.12
N PHE A 162 17.88 3.46 -20.51
CA PHE A 162 17.62 2.03 -20.72
C PHE A 162 17.25 1.32 -19.41
N LEU A 163 17.93 1.66 -18.32
CA LEU A 163 17.65 1.12 -17.00
C LEU A 163 16.27 1.57 -16.50
N LYS A 164 15.88 2.84 -16.66
CA LYS A 164 14.54 3.30 -16.26
C LYS A 164 13.41 2.58 -17.01
N LYS A 165 13.66 2.14 -18.24
CA LYS A 165 12.70 1.35 -19.04
C LYS A 165 12.81 -0.17 -18.80
N GLY A 166 13.71 -0.62 -17.94
CA GLY A 166 13.88 -2.03 -17.58
C GLY A 166 14.66 -2.87 -18.60
N LEU A 167 15.28 -2.25 -19.61
CA LEU A 167 16.00 -2.94 -20.68
C LEU A 167 17.45 -3.26 -20.28
N LEU A 168 17.60 -4.18 -19.34
CA LEU A 168 18.92 -4.51 -18.79
C LEU A 168 19.91 -5.05 -19.82
N GLY A 169 19.45 -5.89 -20.75
CA GLY A 169 20.34 -6.48 -21.77
C GLY A 169 21.04 -5.44 -22.65
N VAL A 170 20.33 -4.34 -22.98
CA VAL A 170 20.90 -3.23 -23.74
C VAL A 170 21.84 -2.41 -22.85
N ALA A 171 21.46 -2.15 -21.60
CA ALA A 171 22.32 -1.43 -20.66
C ALA A 171 23.66 -2.16 -20.41
N VAL A 172 23.66 -3.50 -20.34
CA VAL A 172 24.89 -4.31 -20.23
C VAL A 172 25.76 -4.16 -21.47
N LYS A 173 25.19 -4.22 -22.69
CA LYS A 173 25.95 -3.97 -23.93
C LYS A 173 26.60 -2.59 -23.96
N VAL A 174 25.90 -1.57 -23.43
CA VAL A 174 26.45 -0.21 -23.32
C VAL A 174 27.64 -0.18 -22.35
N LEU A 175 27.57 -0.91 -21.24
CA LEU A 175 28.70 -1.07 -20.30
C LEU A 175 29.88 -1.83 -20.94
N ASP A 176 29.62 -2.93 -21.65
CA ASP A 176 30.65 -3.72 -22.34
C ASP A 176 31.37 -2.87 -23.40
N LYS A 177 30.62 -2.07 -24.16
CA LYS A 177 31.21 -1.16 -25.15
C LYS A 177 32.03 -0.05 -24.51
N MET A 178 31.61 0.44 -23.34
CA MET A 178 32.37 1.42 -22.56
C MET A 178 33.71 0.83 -22.08
N ASP A 179 33.71 -0.43 -21.62
CA ASP A 179 34.93 -1.13 -21.18
C ASP A 179 35.86 -1.46 -22.37
N ASN A 180 35.32 -1.93 -23.50
CA ASN A 180 36.08 -2.24 -24.71
C ASN A 180 36.80 -1.02 -25.30
N LEU A 181 36.23 0.16 -25.12
CA LEU A 181 36.82 1.43 -25.56
C LEU A 181 37.78 2.04 -24.52
N GLY A 182 38.00 1.36 -23.40
CA GLY A 182 38.86 1.83 -22.30
C GLY A 182 38.32 3.08 -21.60
N ILE A 183 37.01 3.33 -21.67
CA ILE A 183 36.39 4.50 -21.05
C ILE A 183 36.10 4.16 -19.59
N GLU A 184 36.81 4.80 -18.66
CA GLU A 184 36.63 4.53 -17.23
C GLU A 184 35.27 5.02 -16.70
N ARG A 185 34.60 4.13 -15.96
CA ARG A 185 33.34 4.42 -15.26
C ARG A 185 33.59 5.39 -14.10
N ASN A 186 32.79 6.44 -14.03
CA ASN A 186 32.87 7.42 -12.94
C ASN A 186 31.83 7.12 -11.85
N GLN A 187 31.85 7.91 -10.78
CA GLN A 187 30.90 7.77 -9.67
C GLN A 187 29.43 7.80 -10.13
N GLU A 188 29.06 8.72 -11.02
CA GLU A 188 27.68 8.82 -11.54
C GLU A 188 27.24 7.56 -12.29
N THR A 189 28.14 6.92 -13.05
CA THR A 189 27.84 5.64 -13.74
C THR A 189 27.37 4.59 -12.73
N TYR A 190 28.11 4.43 -11.64
CA TYR A 190 27.77 3.45 -10.61
C TYR A 190 26.53 3.83 -9.81
N GLU A 191 26.32 5.11 -9.50
CA GLU A 191 25.10 5.58 -8.82
C GLU A 191 23.83 5.26 -9.63
N VAL A 192 23.89 5.41 -10.95
CA VAL A 192 22.79 5.04 -11.87
C VAL A 192 22.53 3.52 -11.82
N LEU A 193 23.58 2.70 -11.82
CA LEU A 193 23.47 1.24 -11.76
C LEU A 193 22.90 0.76 -10.42
N VAL A 194 23.43 1.25 -9.29
CA VAL A 194 22.94 0.93 -7.95
C VAL A 194 21.48 1.32 -7.82
N ALA A 195 21.11 2.54 -8.24
CA ALA A 195 19.73 3.00 -8.15
C ALA A 195 18.76 2.08 -8.91
N TYR A 196 19.15 1.60 -10.09
CA TYR A 196 18.36 0.66 -10.86
C TYR A 196 18.25 -0.70 -10.17
N TYR A 197 19.38 -1.34 -9.82
CA TYR A 197 19.37 -2.69 -9.24
C TYR A 197 18.64 -2.74 -7.89
N VAL A 198 18.77 -1.69 -7.07
CA VAL A 198 18.00 -1.54 -5.83
C VAL A 198 16.51 -1.48 -6.11
N ASN A 199 16.06 -0.62 -7.04
CA ASN A 199 14.64 -0.50 -7.36
C ASN A 199 14.08 -1.77 -8.01
N ALA A 200 14.91 -2.56 -8.69
CA ALA A 200 14.56 -3.85 -9.27
C ALA A 200 14.59 -5.01 -8.24
N GLY A 201 15.01 -4.76 -7.00
CA GLY A 201 15.13 -5.80 -5.96
C GLY A 201 16.29 -6.78 -6.19
N ARG A 202 17.22 -6.48 -7.11
CA ARG A 202 18.34 -7.35 -7.49
C ARG A 202 19.52 -7.17 -6.54
N LEU A 203 19.49 -7.92 -5.43
CA LEU A 203 20.46 -7.85 -4.34
C LEU A 203 21.89 -8.21 -4.75
N GLU A 204 22.08 -9.29 -5.49
CA GLU A 204 23.41 -9.80 -5.88
C GLU A 204 24.12 -8.81 -6.80
N ASP A 205 23.43 -8.29 -7.82
CA ASP A 205 23.99 -7.29 -8.73
C ASP A 205 24.27 -5.96 -8.05
N THR A 206 23.39 -5.55 -7.12
CA THR A 206 23.63 -4.35 -6.29
C THR A 206 24.96 -4.49 -5.55
N TRP A 207 25.24 -5.66 -4.98
CA TRP A 207 26.49 -5.92 -4.27
C TRP A 207 27.71 -6.02 -5.18
N ALA A 208 27.56 -6.65 -6.35
CA ALA A 208 28.64 -6.70 -7.34
C ALA A 208 29.10 -5.29 -7.72
N ILE A 209 28.14 -4.39 -7.96
CA ILE A 209 28.42 -2.98 -8.27
C ILE A 209 29.07 -2.25 -7.09
N ILE A 210 28.56 -2.40 -5.86
CA ILE A 210 29.14 -1.76 -4.68
C ILE A 210 30.58 -2.23 -4.43
N ASN A 211 30.84 -3.53 -4.56
CA ASN A 211 32.18 -4.09 -4.40
C ASN A 211 33.13 -3.59 -5.50
N GLU A 212 32.63 -3.42 -6.73
CA GLU A 212 33.41 -2.78 -7.80
C GLU A 212 33.72 -1.32 -7.47
N MET A 213 32.75 -0.54 -6.98
CA MET A 213 32.96 0.84 -6.52
C MET A 213 34.04 0.91 -5.44
N LYS A 214 33.96 0.03 -4.42
CA LYS A 214 34.93 -0.06 -3.33
C LYS A 214 36.33 -0.40 -3.85
N ARG A 215 36.46 -1.40 -4.73
CA ARG A 215 37.75 -1.80 -5.34
C ARG A 215 38.40 -0.66 -6.13
N ARG A 216 37.58 0.16 -6.80
CA ARG A 216 38.04 1.34 -7.54
C ARG A 216 38.20 2.59 -6.66
N ARG A 217 38.07 2.46 -5.33
CA ARG A 217 38.21 3.54 -4.33
C ARG A 217 37.24 4.71 -4.51
N PHE A 218 36.06 4.47 -5.09
CA PHE A 218 35.00 5.47 -5.08
C PHE A 218 34.35 5.54 -3.70
N GLN A 219 34.13 6.76 -3.20
CA GLN A 219 33.34 6.95 -1.98
C GLN A 219 31.85 6.74 -2.30
N LEU A 220 31.19 5.93 -1.48
CA LEU A 220 29.75 5.71 -1.59
C LEU A 220 29.03 6.98 -1.11
N SER A 221 28.16 7.54 -1.95
CA SER A 221 27.38 8.71 -1.57
C SER A 221 26.26 8.35 -0.59
N SER A 222 25.79 9.35 0.18
CA SER A 222 24.64 9.18 1.09
C SER A 222 23.41 8.60 0.36
N PHE A 223 23.22 8.98 -0.91
CA PHE A 223 22.18 8.44 -1.77
C PHE A 223 22.29 6.92 -1.99
N VAL A 224 23.50 6.43 -2.29
CA VAL A 224 23.76 5.00 -2.48
C VAL A 224 23.45 4.22 -1.20
N TYR A 225 23.95 4.69 -0.05
CA TYR A 225 23.69 4.04 1.22
C TYR A 225 22.21 4.01 1.60
N SER A 226 21.48 5.12 1.42
CA SER A 226 20.03 5.18 1.66
C SER A 226 19.27 4.13 0.83
N LYS A 227 19.66 3.96 -0.44
CA LYS A 227 19.08 2.96 -1.35
C LYS A 227 19.38 1.53 -0.91
N VAL A 228 20.62 1.23 -0.55
CA VAL A 228 21.03 -0.10 -0.07
C VAL A 228 20.32 -0.46 1.24
N ILE A 229 20.18 0.48 2.16
CA ILE A 229 19.46 0.28 3.43
C ILE A 229 17.98 0.01 3.18
N GLY A 230 17.36 0.75 2.25
CA GLY A 230 15.99 0.48 1.80
C GLY A 230 15.85 -0.94 1.22
N LEU A 231 16.81 -1.39 0.42
CA LEU A 231 16.82 -2.75 -0.13
C LEU A 231 16.91 -3.83 0.97
N TYR A 232 17.74 -3.62 2.00
CA TYR A 232 17.81 -4.54 3.14
C TYR A 232 16.57 -4.55 4.00
N ARG A 233 15.92 -3.39 4.19
CA ARG A 233 14.60 -3.33 4.84
C ARG A 233 13.61 -4.21 4.10
N ASP A 234 13.54 -4.07 2.78
CA ASP A 234 12.52 -4.72 1.97
C ASP A 234 12.77 -6.25 1.88
N ASN A 235 14.02 -6.69 1.97
CA ASN A 235 14.43 -8.11 1.91
C ASN A 235 14.74 -8.76 3.27
N GLY A 236 14.62 -8.03 4.37
CA GLY A 236 14.85 -8.55 5.73
C GLY A 236 16.29 -8.91 6.08
N MET A 237 17.26 -8.33 5.38
CA MET A 237 18.69 -8.56 5.61
C MET A 237 19.25 -7.61 6.67
N TRP A 238 18.60 -7.56 7.83
CA TRP A 238 18.87 -6.57 8.87
C TRP A 238 20.30 -6.62 9.42
N LYS A 239 20.92 -7.81 9.53
CA LYS A 239 22.34 -7.96 9.95
C LYS A 239 23.31 -7.22 9.03
N LYS A 240 23.04 -7.23 7.72
CA LYS A 240 23.87 -6.50 6.74
C LYS A 240 23.63 -4.99 6.82
N ALA A 241 22.42 -4.57 7.23
CA ALA A 241 22.14 -3.16 7.47
C ALA A 241 22.96 -2.60 8.64
N VAL A 242 23.21 -3.40 9.69
CA VAL A 242 24.12 -3.02 10.80
C VAL A 242 25.53 -2.74 10.27
N GLY A 243 26.11 -3.69 9.52
CA GLY A 243 27.47 -3.52 8.98
C GLY A 243 27.60 -2.29 8.08
N ILE A 244 26.59 -1.99 7.26
CA ILE A 244 26.59 -0.75 6.45
C ILE A 244 26.53 0.50 7.33
N MET A 245 25.81 0.51 8.45
CA MET A 245 25.82 1.67 9.35
C MET A 245 27.19 1.91 10.00
N GLU A 246 27.88 0.83 10.37
CA GLU A 246 29.25 0.94 10.89
C GLU A 246 30.18 1.51 9.82
N GLU A 247 30.10 1.02 8.58
CA GLU A 247 30.85 1.57 7.45
C GLU A 247 30.57 3.06 7.19
N ILE A 248 29.29 3.49 7.21
CA ILE A 248 28.91 4.90 7.04
C ILE A 248 29.56 5.77 8.12
N ARG A 249 29.61 5.27 9.35
CA ARG A 249 30.17 5.99 10.49
C ARG A 249 31.69 6.04 10.46
N GLU A 250 32.36 4.95 10.11
CA GLU A 250 33.82 4.91 9.93
C GLU A 250 34.29 5.91 8.86
N MET A 251 33.45 6.15 7.86
CA MET A 251 33.68 7.14 6.80
C MET A 251 33.39 8.58 7.25
N GLY A 252 33.01 8.80 8.52
CA GLY A 252 32.69 10.13 9.06
C GLY A 252 31.41 10.75 8.52
N MET A 253 30.54 9.95 7.89
CA MET A 253 29.26 10.43 7.37
C MET A 253 28.19 10.37 8.46
N SER A 254 27.42 11.44 8.63
CA SER A 254 26.27 11.42 9.53
C SER A 254 25.14 10.58 8.93
N LEU A 255 24.59 9.67 9.73
CA LEU A 255 23.36 8.98 9.36
C LEU A 255 22.24 10.00 9.34
N ASP A 256 21.56 10.11 8.20
CA ASP A 256 20.37 10.94 8.15
C ASP A 256 19.25 10.31 9.01
N LYS A 257 18.34 11.16 9.47
CA LYS A 257 17.20 10.75 10.30
C LYS A 257 16.28 9.73 9.61
N GLN A 258 16.16 9.78 8.28
CA GLN A 258 15.29 8.86 7.53
C GLN A 258 15.87 7.45 7.52
N ILE A 259 17.19 7.34 7.41
CA ILE A 259 17.95 6.10 7.48
C ILE A 259 17.78 5.47 8.85
N CYS A 260 18.00 6.22 9.94
CA CYS A 260 17.81 5.70 11.30
C CYS A 260 16.38 5.18 11.51
N ASN A 261 15.37 5.96 11.10
CA ASN A 261 13.97 5.55 11.22
C ASN A 261 13.65 4.29 10.40
N SER A 262 14.16 4.21 9.17
CA SER A 262 13.98 3.03 8.32
C SER A 262 14.61 1.78 8.94
N ILE A 263 15.77 1.92 9.58
CA ILE A 263 16.48 0.82 10.21
C ILE A 263 15.79 0.37 11.50
N ILE A 264 15.38 1.30 12.36
CA ILE A 264 14.60 1.00 13.57
C ILE A 264 13.30 0.26 13.19
N ASP A 265 12.59 0.72 12.16
CA ASP A 265 11.38 0.05 11.68
C ASP A 265 11.68 -1.35 11.12
N THR A 266 12.83 -1.51 10.45
CA THR A 266 13.29 -2.81 9.94
C THR A 266 13.58 -3.77 11.09
N PHE A 267 14.42 -3.39 12.05
CA PHE A 267 14.78 -4.24 13.17
C PHE A 267 13.55 -4.65 13.98
N GLY A 268 12.66 -3.70 14.27
CA GLY A 268 11.40 -4.01 14.95
C GLY A 268 10.48 -4.95 14.16
N LYS A 269 10.43 -4.83 12.82
CA LYS A 269 9.67 -5.77 11.97
C LYS A 269 10.17 -7.21 12.07
N TYR A 270 11.48 -7.40 12.21
CA TYR A 270 12.12 -8.73 12.34
C TYR A 270 12.33 -9.16 13.80
N GLY A 271 11.76 -8.44 14.76
CA GLY A 271 11.81 -8.79 16.19
C GLY A 271 13.17 -8.58 16.86
N GLN A 272 14.08 -7.85 16.19
CA GLN A 272 15.40 -7.50 16.73
C GLN A 272 15.29 -6.18 17.51
N LEU A 273 14.61 -6.21 18.65
CA LEU A 273 14.31 -4.99 19.40
C LEU A 273 15.54 -4.38 20.07
N ASP A 274 16.49 -5.20 20.52
CA ASP A 274 17.72 -4.72 21.17
C ASP A 274 18.57 -3.90 20.18
N GLU A 275 18.73 -4.39 18.95
CA GLU A 275 19.42 -3.67 17.89
C GLU A 275 18.68 -2.39 17.49
N ALA A 276 17.33 -2.41 17.47
CA ALA A 276 16.54 -1.21 17.24
C ALA A 276 16.80 -0.13 18.29
N LEU A 277 16.97 -0.53 19.55
CA LEU A 277 17.27 0.35 20.67
C LEU A 277 18.69 0.89 20.62
N GLU A 278 19.67 0.07 20.23
CA GLU A 278 21.05 0.54 20.01
C GLU A 278 21.10 1.64 18.94
N VAL A 279 20.37 1.48 17.83
CA VAL A 279 20.27 2.54 16.80
C VAL A 279 19.63 3.79 17.36
N PHE A 280 18.57 3.63 18.13
CA PHE A 280 17.82 4.74 18.72
C PHE A 280 18.65 5.53 19.73
N GLU A 281 19.36 4.87 20.65
CA GLU A 281 20.23 5.53 21.62
C GLU A 281 21.42 6.21 20.93
N LYS A 282 21.99 5.56 19.92
CA LYS A 282 23.07 6.16 19.14
C LYS A 282 22.60 7.38 18.33
N MET A 283 21.37 7.34 17.79
CA MET A 283 20.72 8.50 17.16
C MET A 283 20.63 9.69 18.13
N LYS A 284 20.27 9.46 19.40
CA LYS A 284 20.28 10.51 20.44
C LYS A 284 21.69 11.03 20.74
N GLN A 285 22.67 10.14 20.88
CA GLN A 285 24.08 10.50 21.16
C GLN A 285 24.70 11.34 20.06
N GLU A 286 24.39 11.05 18.80
CA GLU A 286 24.84 11.80 17.62
C GLU A 286 24.08 13.14 17.43
N GLY A 287 23.18 13.50 18.36
CA GLY A 287 22.41 14.75 18.34
C GLY A 287 21.25 14.76 17.34
N VAL A 288 20.91 13.62 16.73
CA VAL A 288 19.80 13.49 15.79
C VAL A 288 18.51 13.34 16.59
N ARG A 289 17.66 14.38 16.62
CA ARG A 289 16.41 14.35 17.39
C ARG A 289 15.41 13.33 16.81
N PRO A 290 14.93 12.36 17.62
CA PRO A 290 13.83 11.47 17.25
C PRO A 290 12.58 12.25 16.84
N ASP A 291 11.78 11.70 15.93
CA ASP A 291 10.47 12.26 15.62
C ASP A 291 9.33 11.27 15.79
N ILE A 292 8.13 11.73 15.46
CA ILE A 292 6.90 10.95 15.49
C ILE A 292 7.09 9.59 14.78
N THR A 293 7.83 9.53 13.67
CA THR A 293 8.03 8.25 12.97
C THR A 293 8.96 7.32 13.73
N THR A 294 10.03 7.85 14.35
CA THR A 294 10.93 7.08 15.24
C THR A 294 10.14 6.47 16.41
N TRP A 295 9.40 7.30 17.15
CA TRP A 295 8.62 6.87 18.31
C TRP A 295 7.52 5.89 17.93
N ASN A 296 6.77 6.16 16.85
CA ASN A 296 5.69 5.28 16.41
C ASN A 296 6.21 3.89 16.02
N SER A 297 7.40 3.77 15.44
CA SER A 297 8.02 2.48 15.14
C SER A 297 8.40 1.74 16.41
N LEU A 298 9.12 2.37 17.36
CA LEU A 298 9.51 1.73 18.62
C LEU A 298 8.29 1.22 19.40
N ILE A 299 7.29 2.07 19.61
CA ILE A 299 6.07 1.70 20.34
C ILE A 299 5.35 0.54 19.62
N ARG A 300 5.20 0.62 18.30
CA ARG A 300 4.52 -0.43 17.52
C ARG A 300 5.18 -1.79 17.69
N TRP A 301 6.50 -1.84 17.58
CA TRP A 301 7.24 -3.10 17.59
C TRP A 301 7.38 -3.68 18.99
N HIS A 302 7.57 -2.86 20.03
CA HIS A 302 7.52 -3.31 21.43
C HIS A 302 6.12 -3.83 21.81
N CYS A 303 5.04 -3.14 21.40
CA CYS A 303 3.68 -3.69 21.57
C CYS A 303 3.50 -5.04 20.86
N LYS A 304 4.09 -5.21 19.66
CA LYS A 304 4.02 -6.47 18.90
C LYS A 304 4.79 -7.62 19.53
N ALA A 305 5.90 -7.34 20.20
CA ALA A 305 6.64 -8.33 20.96
C ALA A 305 6.01 -8.65 22.33
N GLY A 306 4.97 -7.93 22.74
CA GLY A 306 4.34 -8.08 24.07
C GLY A 306 5.06 -7.31 25.19
N ASP A 307 6.12 -6.57 24.87
CA ASP A 307 6.86 -5.72 25.81
C ASP A 307 6.14 -4.38 26.01
N LEU A 308 4.99 -4.46 26.69
CA LEU A 308 4.17 -3.30 27.00
C LEU A 308 4.86 -2.28 27.94
N PRO A 309 5.61 -2.68 28.99
CA PRO A 309 6.26 -1.71 29.87
C PRO A 309 7.13 -0.71 29.09
N LYS A 310 7.97 -1.22 28.18
CA LYS A 310 8.84 -0.38 27.36
C LYS A 310 8.07 0.43 26.30
N ALA A 311 7.02 -0.15 25.74
CA ALA A 311 6.13 0.60 24.83
C ALA A 311 5.44 1.79 25.53
N LEU A 312 5.05 1.64 26.80
CA LEU A 312 4.47 2.73 27.60
C LEU A 312 5.52 3.77 28.01
N GLU A 313 6.73 3.34 28.34
CA GLU A 313 7.87 4.24 28.58
C GLU A 313 8.11 5.15 27.37
N PHE A 314 8.23 4.58 26.16
CA PHE A 314 8.39 5.38 24.94
C PHE A 314 7.19 6.25 24.62
N PHE A 315 5.97 5.79 24.92
CA PHE A 315 4.78 6.61 24.77
C PHE A 315 4.81 7.83 25.70
N THR A 316 5.29 7.68 26.94
CA THR A 316 5.45 8.80 27.89
C THR A 316 6.60 9.72 27.47
N GLU A 317 7.77 9.19 27.13
CA GLU A 317 8.93 10.00 26.68
C GLU A 317 8.59 10.82 25.43
N MET A 318 7.86 10.22 24.47
CA MET A 318 7.34 10.92 23.30
C MET A 318 6.45 12.12 23.69
N GLN A 319 5.56 11.94 24.65
CA GLN A 319 4.65 12.99 25.12
C GLN A 319 5.37 14.12 25.86
N GLU A 320 6.39 13.79 26.65
CA GLU A 320 7.25 14.76 27.36
C GLU A 320 8.03 15.64 26.39
N GLN A 321 8.40 15.09 25.22
CA GLN A 321 9.00 15.86 24.12
C GLN A 321 8.00 16.71 23.32
N GLY A 322 6.73 16.76 23.75
CA GLY A 322 5.67 17.50 23.08
C GLY A 322 5.21 16.87 21.76
N LEU A 323 5.61 15.62 21.50
CA LEU A 323 5.20 14.85 20.32
C LEU A 323 3.98 13.99 20.67
N TYR A 324 3.03 13.88 19.75
CA TYR A 324 1.81 13.11 19.97
C TYR A 324 1.70 11.92 19.03
N PRO A 325 1.41 10.72 19.57
CA PRO A 325 1.25 9.52 18.77
C PRO A 325 0.15 9.67 17.74
N ASP A 326 0.32 9.00 16.59
CA ASP A 326 -0.75 8.91 15.61
C ASP A 326 -1.90 8.02 16.14
N PRO A 327 -3.13 8.13 15.58
CA PRO A 327 -4.24 7.28 15.99
C PRO A 327 -3.98 5.78 15.89
N LYS A 328 -3.07 5.34 15.00
CA LYS A 328 -2.73 3.91 14.85
C LYS A 328 -1.87 3.41 16.00
N VAL A 329 -1.00 4.24 16.56
CA VAL A 329 -0.21 3.92 17.75
C VAL A 329 -1.10 3.84 18.98
N PHE A 330 -2.03 4.78 19.15
CA PHE A 330 -3.04 4.68 20.21
C PHE A 330 -3.81 3.36 20.13
N LEU A 331 -4.28 3.00 18.92
CA LEU A 331 -4.95 1.73 18.68
C LEU A 331 -4.09 0.54 19.13
N ARG A 332 -2.81 0.56 18.75
CA ARG A 332 -1.89 -0.55 19.05
C ARG A 332 -1.62 -0.72 20.55
N ILE A 333 -1.45 0.39 21.27
CA ILE A 333 -1.27 0.39 22.72
C ILE A 333 -2.54 -0.10 23.41
N ILE A 334 -3.72 0.39 22.99
CA ILE A 334 -5.02 -0.03 23.53
C ILE A 334 -5.21 -1.54 23.34
N SER A 335 -4.93 -2.07 22.14
CA SER A 335 -4.97 -3.52 21.88
C SER A 335 -4.03 -4.29 22.79
N CYS A 336 -2.78 -3.85 22.94
CA CYS A 336 -1.80 -4.51 23.81
C CYS A 336 -2.23 -4.50 25.29
N LEU A 337 -2.76 -3.37 25.77
CA LEU A 337 -3.26 -3.23 27.14
C LEU A 337 -4.46 -4.13 27.41
N GLY A 338 -5.37 -4.23 26.44
CA GLY A 338 -6.51 -5.13 26.47
C GLY A 338 -6.09 -6.59 26.55
N GLU A 339 -5.15 -6.99 25.70
CA GLU A 339 -4.59 -8.35 25.66
C GLU A 339 -3.91 -8.75 26.98
N GLN A 340 -3.26 -7.80 27.66
CA GLN A 340 -2.60 -8.00 28.94
C GLN A 340 -3.52 -7.76 30.16
N GLY A 341 -4.81 -7.46 29.94
CA GLY A 341 -5.78 -7.22 31.02
C GLY A 341 -5.52 -5.95 31.85
N LYS A 342 -4.72 -4.99 31.38
CA LYS A 342 -4.40 -3.74 32.09
C LYS A 342 -5.44 -2.65 31.81
N TRP A 343 -6.66 -2.89 32.27
CA TRP A 343 -7.84 -2.12 31.88
C TRP A 343 -7.83 -0.66 32.34
N ASP A 344 -7.36 -0.38 33.56
CA ASP A 344 -7.38 0.99 34.11
C ASP A 344 -6.45 1.92 33.32
N VAL A 345 -5.29 1.40 32.93
CA VAL A 345 -4.33 2.11 32.07
C VAL A 345 -4.91 2.30 30.68
N MET A 346 -5.60 1.29 30.14
CA MET A 346 -6.29 1.39 28.84
C MET A 346 -7.33 2.51 28.83
N LYS A 347 -8.17 2.58 29.87
CA LYS A 347 -9.16 3.67 30.03
C LYS A 347 -8.48 5.04 30.15
N LYS A 348 -7.42 5.16 30.95
CA LYS A 348 -6.65 6.42 31.10
C LYS A 348 -6.07 6.91 29.77
N ILE A 349 -5.48 6.01 28.97
CA ILE A 349 -4.92 6.36 27.66
C ILE A 349 -6.02 6.77 26.68
N PHE A 350 -7.16 6.07 26.72
CA PHE A 350 -8.32 6.43 25.90
C PHE A 350 -8.87 7.82 26.23
N GLU A 351 -9.01 8.17 27.52
CA GLU A 351 -9.42 9.51 27.93
C GLU A 351 -8.38 10.59 27.55
N THR A 352 -7.10 10.27 27.66
CA THR A 352 -6.01 11.16 27.21
C THR A 352 -6.12 11.44 25.70
N MET A 353 -6.45 10.42 24.91
CA MET A 353 -6.70 10.55 23.48
C MET A 353 -7.91 11.46 23.19
N LYS A 354 -9.01 11.33 23.96
CA LYS A 354 -10.19 12.20 23.84
C LYS A 354 -9.89 13.66 24.15
N TYR A 355 -9.19 13.93 25.25
CA TYR A 355 -8.84 15.31 25.65
C TYR A 355 -8.05 16.05 24.56
N ARG A 356 -7.19 15.33 23.83
CA ARG A 356 -6.36 15.88 22.75
C ARG A 356 -7.07 16.03 21.39
N GLY A 357 -8.39 15.86 21.34
CA GLY A 357 -9.21 16.18 20.17
C GLY A 357 -9.45 15.02 19.20
N HIS A 358 -8.99 13.81 19.49
CA HIS A 358 -9.24 12.62 18.68
C HIS A 358 -10.62 11.98 18.94
N LYS A 359 -11.61 12.80 19.31
CA LYS A 359 -12.93 12.37 19.83
C LYS A 359 -13.82 11.62 18.82
N LYS A 360 -13.55 11.71 17.51
CA LYS A 360 -14.45 11.18 16.45
C LYS A 360 -13.92 9.93 15.73
N SER A 361 -13.01 9.18 16.34
CA SER A 361 -12.42 8.00 15.68
C SER A 361 -13.25 6.73 15.95
N GLY A 362 -14.25 6.46 15.10
CA GLY A 362 -15.05 5.22 15.18
C GLY A 362 -14.20 3.94 15.12
N ALA A 363 -13.01 3.99 14.50
CA ALA A 363 -12.06 2.87 14.48
C ALA A 363 -11.53 2.50 15.87
N ILE A 364 -11.30 3.48 16.76
CA ILE A 364 -10.80 3.22 18.12
C ILE A 364 -11.91 2.58 18.96
N TYR A 365 -13.13 3.11 18.87
CA TYR A 365 -14.29 2.54 19.56
C TYR A 365 -14.58 1.11 19.11
N ALA A 366 -14.48 0.82 17.81
CA ALA A 366 -14.64 -0.54 17.31
C ALA A 366 -13.62 -1.51 17.91
N VAL A 367 -12.36 -1.09 18.04
CA VAL A 367 -11.31 -1.91 18.69
C VAL A 367 -11.53 -2.04 20.20
N LEU A 368 -11.98 -1.00 20.90
CA LEU A 368 -12.33 -1.11 22.31
C LEU A 368 -13.48 -2.09 22.54
N VAL A 369 -14.53 -2.02 21.71
CA VAL A 369 -15.67 -2.95 21.76
C VAL A 369 -15.21 -4.38 21.46
N ASP A 370 -14.35 -4.58 20.46
CA ASP A 370 -13.77 -5.89 20.13
C ASP A 370 -12.98 -6.46 21.31
N ILE A 371 -12.05 -5.68 21.89
CA ILE A 371 -11.22 -6.11 23.03
C ILE A 371 -12.11 -6.42 24.23
N TYR A 372 -12.95 -5.48 24.66
CA TYR A 372 -13.82 -5.71 25.82
C TYR A 372 -14.72 -6.92 25.60
N GLY A 373 -15.24 -7.09 24.39
CA GLY A 373 -16.02 -8.25 24.00
C GLY A 373 -15.24 -9.57 24.09
N GLN A 374 -14.04 -9.64 23.52
CA GLN A 374 -13.18 -10.84 23.54
C GLN A 374 -12.86 -11.30 24.97
N TYR A 375 -12.69 -10.36 25.91
CA TYR A 375 -12.34 -10.63 27.30
C TYR A 375 -13.55 -10.65 28.26
N GLY A 376 -14.78 -10.65 27.74
CA GLY A 376 -15.98 -10.79 28.58
C GLY A 376 -16.39 -9.55 29.39
N ARG A 377 -15.84 -8.38 29.06
CA ARG A 377 -16.07 -7.10 29.74
C ARG A 377 -17.22 -6.33 29.10
N PHE A 378 -18.40 -6.91 29.23
CA PHE A 378 -19.57 -6.53 28.45
C PHE A 378 -20.15 -5.16 28.80
N GLN A 379 -20.19 -4.82 30.10
CA GLN A 379 -20.68 -3.52 30.55
C GLN A 379 -19.83 -2.38 29.99
N GLU A 380 -18.51 -2.58 29.92
CA GLU A 380 -17.60 -1.60 29.34
C GLU A 380 -17.76 -1.48 27.81
N ALA A 381 -18.05 -2.59 27.13
CA ALA A 381 -18.33 -2.58 25.68
C ALA A 381 -19.61 -1.78 25.36
N GLU A 382 -20.68 -1.98 26.15
CA GLU A 382 -21.93 -1.21 26.02
C GLU A 382 -21.74 0.27 26.36
N GLN A 383 -20.95 0.59 27.39
CA GLN A 383 -20.56 1.96 27.72
C GLN A 383 -19.79 2.64 26.57
N CYS A 384 -18.96 1.89 25.84
CA CYS A 384 -18.27 2.42 24.67
C CYS A 384 -19.25 2.79 23.54
N ILE A 385 -20.28 1.97 23.30
CA ILE A 385 -21.31 2.25 22.28
C ILE A 385 -22.18 3.43 22.70
N SER A 386 -22.58 3.52 23.96
CA SER A 386 -23.38 4.65 24.46
C SER A 386 -22.58 5.96 24.45
N ALA A 387 -21.29 5.92 24.80
CA ALA A 387 -20.39 7.06 24.69
C ALA A 387 -20.25 7.53 23.23
N LEU A 388 -20.08 6.61 22.28
CA LEU A 388 -20.00 6.92 20.84
C LEU A 388 -21.26 7.66 20.35
N LYS A 389 -22.45 7.23 20.81
CA LYS A 389 -23.73 7.90 20.53
C LYS A 389 -23.77 9.32 21.08
N SER A 390 -23.35 9.50 22.34
CA SER A 390 -23.31 10.82 22.98
C SER A 390 -22.33 11.79 22.30
N GLU A 391 -21.28 11.26 21.66
CA GLU A 391 -20.26 12.02 20.94
C GLU A 391 -20.67 12.33 19.47
N GLY A 392 -21.86 11.91 19.04
CA GLY A 392 -22.42 12.20 17.72
C GLY A 392 -21.71 11.47 16.56
N VAL A 393 -21.03 10.36 16.84
CA VAL A 393 -20.46 9.50 15.80
C VAL A 393 -21.53 8.50 15.36
N GLN A 394 -21.79 8.42 14.05
CA GLN A 394 -22.76 7.46 13.51
C GLN A 394 -22.33 6.03 13.82
N LEU A 395 -23.25 5.27 14.41
CA LEU A 395 -23.09 3.85 14.64
C LEU A 395 -23.12 3.11 13.30
N SER A 396 -22.19 2.17 13.11
CA SER A 396 -22.16 1.31 11.93
C SER A 396 -22.60 -0.12 12.28
N ALA A 397 -23.23 -0.81 11.33
CA ALA A 397 -23.58 -2.23 11.47
C ALA A 397 -22.37 -3.10 11.88
N SER A 398 -21.16 -2.73 11.44
CA SER A 398 -19.92 -3.44 11.80
C SER A 398 -19.61 -3.39 13.30
N MET A 399 -19.91 -2.30 14.01
CA MET A 399 -19.68 -2.19 15.46
C MET A 399 -20.57 -3.15 16.24
N PHE A 400 -21.85 -3.23 15.85
CA PHE A 400 -22.80 -4.18 16.42
C PHE A 400 -22.41 -5.63 16.08
N CYS A 401 -21.93 -5.90 14.86
CA CYS A 401 -21.44 -7.24 14.49
C CYS A 401 -20.23 -7.67 15.33
N ILE A 402 -19.29 -6.75 15.61
CA ILE A 402 -18.12 -7.03 16.47
C ILE A 402 -18.57 -7.37 17.89
N LEU A 403 -19.45 -6.56 18.48
CA LEU A 403 -20.00 -6.81 19.82
C LEU A 403 -20.77 -8.14 19.88
N ALA A 404 -21.65 -8.37 18.91
CA ALA A 404 -22.41 -9.61 18.80
C ALA A 404 -21.49 -10.83 18.65
N ASN A 405 -20.42 -10.73 17.86
CA ASN A 405 -19.47 -11.82 17.65
C ASN A 405 -18.70 -12.16 18.94
N ALA A 406 -18.33 -11.16 19.72
CA ALA A 406 -17.76 -11.36 21.04
C ALA A 406 -18.70 -12.15 21.98
N TYR A 407 -20.00 -11.77 22.03
CA TYR A 407 -21.00 -12.53 22.79
C TYR A 407 -21.19 -13.96 22.25
N ALA A 408 -21.22 -14.11 20.93
CA ALA A 408 -21.42 -15.38 20.25
C ALA A 408 -20.28 -16.37 20.54
N GLN A 409 -19.03 -15.91 20.57
CA GLN A 409 -17.86 -16.74 20.85
C GLN A 409 -17.87 -17.30 22.29
N GLN A 410 -18.47 -16.59 23.24
CA GLN A 410 -18.62 -17.04 24.62
C GLN A 410 -19.90 -17.86 24.86
N GLY A 411 -20.68 -18.14 23.82
CA GLY A 411 -21.94 -18.89 23.92
C GLY A 411 -23.10 -18.10 24.55
N LEU A 412 -22.95 -16.79 24.75
CA LEU A 412 -23.95 -15.91 25.36
C LEU A 412 -25.01 -15.48 24.32
N CYS A 413 -25.76 -16.43 23.79
CA CYS A 413 -26.73 -16.21 22.71
C CYS A 413 -27.81 -15.16 23.02
N GLU A 414 -28.31 -15.10 24.26
CA GLU A 414 -29.28 -14.09 24.69
C GLU A 414 -28.73 -12.66 24.59
N GLN A 415 -27.43 -12.48 24.86
CA GLN A 415 -26.79 -11.17 24.77
C GLN A 415 -26.53 -10.81 23.31
N THR A 416 -26.18 -11.79 22.47
CA THR A 416 -26.13 -11.59 21.02
C THR A 416 -27.48 -11.13 20.45
N LEU A 417 -28.61 -11.65 20.94
CA LEU A 417 -29.95 -11.19 20.55
C LEU A 417 -30.24 -9.76 21.01
N LYS A 418 -29.90 -9.40 22.25
CA LYS A 418 -30.05 -8.01 22.72
C LYS A 418 -29.27 -7.02 21.85
N VAL A 419 -28.10 -7.41 21.34
CA VAL A 419 -27.36 -6.56 20.39
C VAL A 419 -28.13 -6.37 19.09
N LEU A 420 -28.81 -7.41 18.59
CA LEU A 420 -29.68 -7.28 17.42
C LEU A 420 -30.85 -6.32 17.71
N GLU A 421 -31.53 -6.46 18.85
CA GLU A 421 -32.64 -5.59 19.25
C GLU A 421 -32.20 -4.11 19.33
N VAL A 422 -31.02 -3.85 19.91
CA VAL A 422 -30.46 -2.48 19.96
C VAL A 422 -30.10 -1.99 18.56
N MET A 423 -29.51 -2.85 17.71
CA MET A 423 -29.16 -2.50 16.34
C MET A 423 -30.41 -2.10 15.52
N GLU A 424 -31.50 -2.84 15.65
CA GLU A 424 -32.78 -2.56 14.99
C GLU A 424 -33.47 -1.31 15.57
N ALA A 425 -33.42 -1.11 16.89
CA ALA A 425 -33.95 0.09 17.54
C ALA A 425 -33.23 1.38 17.10
N GLU A 426 -31.95 1.28 16.72
CA GLU A 426 -31.19 2.39 16.12
C GLU A 426 -31.46 2.54 14.61
N GLY A 427 -32.37 1.75 14.03
CA GLY A 427 -32.74 1.80 12.62
C GLY A 427 -31.68 1.23 11.67
N ILE A 428 -30.79 0.37 12.17
CA ILE A 428 -29.73 -0.26 11.36
C ILE A 428 -30.16 -1.68 11.03
N GLU A 429 -30.34 -1.97 9.74
CA GLU A 429 -30.75 -3.31 9.31
C GLU A 429 -29.63 -4.36 9.47
N PRO A 430 -29.94 -5.56 9.99
CA PRO A 430 -28.97 -6.64 10.13
C PRO A 430 -28.47 -7.11 8.76
N ASN A 431 -27.16 -7.11 8.59
CA ASN A 431 -26.53 -7.65 7.38
C ASN A 431 -26.22 -9.16 7.53
N ILE A 432 -25.76 -9.77 6.44
CA ILE A 432 -25.35 -11.19 6.42
C ILE A 432 -24.33 -11.55 7.52
N ILE A 433 -23.46 -10.62 7.90
CA ILE A 433 -22.44 -10.84 8.94
C ILE A 433 -23.12 -11.00 10.30
N MET A 434 -24.07 -10.11 10.66
CA MET A 434 -24.83 -10.21 11.91
C MET A 434 -25.62 -11.51 12.00
N LEU A 435 -26.29 -11.90 10.91
CA LEU A 435 -27.08 -13.14 10.86
C LEU A 435 -26.18 -14.38 11.00
N ASN A 436 -25.01 -14.39 10.35
CA ASN A 436 -24.00 -15.44 10.53
C ASN A 436 -23.47 -15.51 11.98
N VAL A 437 -23.29 -14.36 12.64
CA VAL A 437 -22.87 -14.27 14.05
C VAL A 437 -23.94 -14.86 14.97
N LEU A 438 -25.22 -14.57 14.74
CA LEU A 438 -26.33 -15.14 15.50
C LEU A 438 -26.40 -16.67 15.34
N ILE A 439 -26.29 -17.17 14.10
CA ILE A 439 -26.21 -18.61 13.82
C ILE A 439 -25.06 -19.25 14.61
N ASN A 440 -23.88 -18.60 14.65
CA ASN A 440 -22.75 -19.09 15.43
C ASN A 440 -23.08 -19.11 16.94
N ALA A 441 -23.69 -18.06 17.48
CA ALA A 441 -24.06 -17.95 18.89
C ALA A 441 -24.99 -19.10 19.32
N PHE A 442 -26.07 -19.31 18.56
CA PHE A 442 -27.01 -20.41 18.80
C PHE A 442 -26.36 -21.78 18.63
N GLY A 443 -25.49 -21.92 17.63
CA GLY A 443 -24.72 -23.14 17.40
C GLY A 443 -23.71 -23.48 18.50
N VAL A 444 -23.11 -22.49 19.16
CA VAL A 444 -22.24 -22.68 20.34
C VAL A 444 -23.08 -23.06 21.55
N ALA A 445 -24.26 -22.45 21.71
CA ALA A 445 -25.20 -22.76 22.79
C ALA A 445 -25.95 -24.10 22.63
N GLY A 446 -25.74 -24.86 21.55
CA GLY A 446 -26.45 -26.11 21.26
C GLY A 446 -27.90 -25.95 20.76
N ARG A 447 -28.33 -24.70 20.56
CA ARG A 447 -29.68 -24.28 20.14
C ARG A 447 -29.81 -24.29 18.61
N HIS A 448 -29.66 -25.47 18.02
CA HIS A 448 -29.59 -25.65 16.57
C HIS A 448 -30.90 -25.31 15.83
N MET A 449 -32.07 -25.42 16.48
CA MET A 449 -33.35 -25.08 15.86
C MET A 449 -33.45 -23.57 15.61
N GLU A 450 -33.00 -22.76 16.57
CA GLU A 450 -32.95 -21.30 16.44
C GLU A 450 -31.91 -20.87 15.38
N ALA A 451 -30.80 -21.60 15.25
CA ALA A 451 -29.84 -21.38 14.18
C ALA A 451 -30.46 -21.62 12.79
N LEU A 452 -31.28 -22.68 12.64
CA LEU A 452 -32.01 -22.97 11.40
C LEU A 452 -33.11 -21.93 11.14
N SER A 453 -33.82 -21.44 12.16
CA SER A 453 -34.83 -20.39 11.96
C SER A 453 -34.22 -19.08 11.44
N ILE A 454 -32.99 -18.74 11.85
CA ILE A 454 -32.29 -17.57 11.28
C ILE A 454 -31.95 -17.80 9.81
N TYR A 455 -31.57 -19.02 9.43
CA TYR A 455 -31.32 -19.36 8.03
C TYR A 455 -32.59 -19.25 7.19
N ASP A 456 -33.73 -19.69 7.70
CA ASP A 456 -35.01 -19.53 7.01
C ASP A 456 -35.38 -18.05 6.87
N TYR A 457 -35.21 -17.26 7.94
CA TYR A 457 -35.38 -15.81 7.89
C TYR A 457 -34.50 -15.14 6.82
N MET A 458 -33.23 -15.55 6.68
CA MET A 458 -32.34 -15.04 5.62
C MET A 458 -32.93 -15.27 4.23
N ARG A 459 -33.48 -16.47 3.99
CA ARG A 459 -34.08 -16.83 2.70
C ARG A 459 -35.36 -16.06 2.42
N GLU A 460 -36.22 -15.94 3.42
CA GLU A 460 -37.50 -15.22 3.32
C GLU A 460 -37.29 -13.72 3.11
N SER A 461 -36.25 -13.15 3.72
CA SER A 461 -35.87 -11.74 3.59
C SER A 461 -35.06 -11.42 2.33
N GLY A 462 -34.79 -12.42 1.48
CA GLY A 462 -34.03 -12.26 0.24
C GLY A 462 -32.52 -12.06 0.45
N ILE A 463 -31.99 -12.34 1.64
CA ILE A 463 -30.56 -12.26 1.96
C ILE A 463 -29.89 -13.57 1.54
N ASN A 464 -29.04 -13.52 0.50
CA ASN A 464 -28.39 -14.70 -0.03
C ASN A 464 -27.35 -15.30 0.95
N PRO A 465 -27.54 -16.54 1.44
CA PRO A 465 -26.57 -17.20 2.32
C PRO A 465 -25.20 -17.43 1.66
N ASP A 466 -24.12 -17.22 2.40
CA ASP A 466 -22.75 -17.35 1.91
C ASP A 466 -22.05 -18.61 2.44
N VAL A 467 -20.77 -18.80 2.08
CA VAL A 467 -19.98 -19.98 2.49
C VAL A 467 -19.87 -20.03 4.02
N ILE A 468 -19.79 -18.86 4.66
CA ILE A 468 -19.69 -18.73 6.10
C ILE A 468 -21.01 -19.19 6.74
N THR A 469 -22.17 -18.79 6.20
CA THR A 469 -23.50 -19.21 6.67
C THR A 469 -23.61 -20.74 6.73
N TYR A 470 -23.38 -21.42 5.61
CA TYR A 470 -23.47 -22.88 5.55
C TYR A 470 -22.44 -23.57 6.45
N SER A 471 -21.20 -23.09 6.47
CA SER A 471 -20.16 -23.69 7.32
C SER A 471 -20.47 -23.54 8.82
N THR A 472 -21.11 -22.45 9.22
CA THR A 472 -21.47 -22.16 10.61
C THR A 472 -22.69 -22.99 11.04
N LEU A 473 -23.72 -23.08 10.17
CA LEU A 473 -24.86 -23.97 10.39
C LEU A 473 -24.44 -25.43 10.51
N MET A 474 -23.57 -25.91 9.62
CA MET A 474 -23.06 -27.29 9.70
C MET A 474 -22.34 -27.54 11.04
N LYS A 475 -21.50 -26.60 11.51
CA LYS A 475 -20.87 -26.71 12.83
C LYS A 475 -21.91 -26.77 13.96
N ALA A 476 -22.97 -25.96 13.89
CA ALA A 476 -24.06 -25.98 14.85
C ALA A 476 -24.79 -27.34 14.88
N CYS A 477 -25.19 -27.87 13.72
CA CYS A 477 -25.86 -29.15 13.59
C CYS A 477 -24.97 -30.33 14.05
N ILE A 478 -23.67 -30.29 13.75
CA ILE A 478 -22.70 -31.31 14.21
C ILE A 478 -22.61 -31.32 15.73
N ARG A 479 -22.48 -30.15 16.37
CA ARG A 479 -22.46 -30.06 17.86
C ARG A 479 -23.74 -30.61 18.48
N ALA A 480 -24.88 -30.39 17.84
CA ALA A 480 -26.18 -30.91 18.26
C ALA A 480 -26.45 -32.37 17.84
N ARG A 481 -25.49 -33.06 17.21
CA ARG A 481 -25.62 -34.44 16.67
C ARG A 481 -26.78 -34.63 15.67
N LYS A 482 -27.14 -33.58 14.93
CA LYS A 482 -28.18 -33.59 13.89
C LYS A 482 -27.55 -33.74 12.50
N PHE A 483 -27.17 -34.96 12.16
CA PHE A 483 -26.39 -35.23 10.94
C PHE A 483 -27.20 -35.21 9.64
N ASP A 484 -28.50 -35.43 9.70
CA ASP A 484 -29.37 -35.39 8.51
C ASP A 484 -29.46 -33.97 7.94
N GLU A 485 -29.54 -32.96 8.82
CA GLU A 485 -29.51 -31.53 8.45
C GLU A 485 -28.19 -31.13 7.79
N VAL A 486 -27.06 -31.70 8.23
CA VAL A 486 -25.74 -31.45 7.62
C VAL A 486 -25.70 -31.97 6.19
N ARG A 487 -26.30 -33.13 5.92
CA ARG A 487 -26.40 -33.69 4.57
C ARG A 487 -27.25 -32.78 3.69
N PHE A 488 -28.41 -32.36 4.16
CA PHE A 488 -29.29 -31.45 3.43
C PHE A 488 -28.57 -30.14 3.06
N LEU A 489 -27.92 -29.48 4.03
CA LEU A 489 -27.16 -28.24 3.80
C LEU A 489 -25.96 -28.41 2.85
N LYS A 490 -25.43 -29.62 2.70
CA LYS A 490 -24.35 -29.92 1.74
C LYS A 490 -24.87 -29.95 0.31
N TYR A 491 -26.09 -30.41 0.08
CA TYR A 491 -26.67 -30.53 -1.26
C TYR A 491 -27.37 -29.27 -1.76
N THR A 492 -27.71 -28.33 -0.88
CA THR A 492 -28.40 -27.08 -1.25
C THR A 492 -27.53 -26.07 -2.00
N ARG A 493 -26.19 -26.23 -2.03
CA ARG A 493 -25.26 -25.34 -2.73
C ARG A 493 -24.23 -26.10 -3.56
N LYS A 494 -23.84 -25.55 -4.72
CA LYS A 494 -22.66 -26.00 -5.49
C LYS A 494 -21.37 -25.54 -4.80
N TRP A 495 -20.59 -26.49 -4.31
CA TRP A 495 -19.32 -26.27 -3.63
C TRP A 495 -18.13 -26.33 -4.61
N ASN A 496 -17.10 -25.50 -4.39
CA ASN A 496 -15.84 -25.60 -5.12
C ASN A 496 -14.86 -26.55 -4.39
N MET A 497 -13.77 -26.94 -5.07
CA MET A 497 -12.83 -27.96 -4.57
C MET A 497 -12.16 -27.58 -3.23
N LEU A 498 -11.92 -26.29 -2.98
CA LEU A 498 -11.35 -25.79 -1.72
C LEU A 498 -12.34 -25.88 -0.55
N ASP A 499 -13.61 -25.59 -0.81
CA ASP A 499 -14.67 -25.72 0.19
C ASP A 499 -14.91 -27.20 0.56
N VAL A 500 -14.86 -28.10 -0.42
CA VAL A 500 -14.93 -29.56 -0.22
C VAL A 500 -13.77 -30.06 0.66
N LEU A 501 -12.55 -29.54 0.48
CA LEU A 501 -11.39 -29.89 1.31
C LEU A 501 -11.52 -29.39 2.76
N ARG A 502 -12.11 -28.21 3.00
CA ARG A 502 -12.40 -27.71 4.36
C ARG A 502 -13.47 -28.56 5.05
N ILE A 503 -14.52 -28.94 4.32
CA ILE A 503 -15.58 -29.84 4.82
C ILE A 503 -15.02 -31.26 5.07
N GLY A 504 -14.15 -31.76 4.20
CA GLY A 504 -13.48 -33.06 4.36
C GLY A 504 -12.56 -33.15 5.58
N ARG A 505 -12.02 -32.02 6.07
CA ARG A 505 -11.30 -31.99 7.37
C ARG A 505 -12.26 -32.12 8.56
N LEU A 506 -13.46 -31.55 8.49
CA LEU A 506 -14.51 -31.75 9.49
C LEU A 506 -15.00 -33.21 9.49
N GLU A 507 -15.04 -33.88 8.33
CA GLU A 507 -15.36 -35.30 8.19
C GLU A 507 -14.29 -36.25 8.77
N ARG A 508 -13.01 -35.86 8.87
CA ARG A 508 -12.02 -36.72 9.57
C ARG A 508 -12.28 -36.79 11.07
N CYS A 509 -12.85 -35.74 11.66
CA CYS A 509 -13.38 -35.79 13.04
C CYS A 509 -14.66 -36.62 13.14
N TYR A 510 -15.46 -36.70 12.06
CA TYR A 510 -16.72 -37.47 11.96
C TYR A 510 -16.51 -39.00 11.95
N LYS A 511 -15.32 -39.50 11.59
CA LYS A 511 -15.00 -40.94 11.60
C LYS A 511 -14.32 -41.44 12.88
N LEU A 512 -14.01 -40.55 13.83
CA LEU A 512 -13.31 -40.88 15.09
C LEU A 512 -14.20 -40.78 16.35
N LEU A 513 -15.48 -40.40 16.19
CA LEU A 513 -16.55 -40.45 17.18
C LEU A 513 -17.62 -41.43 16.70
#